data_AF-R7CDP8-F1
#
_entry.id   AF-R7CDP8-F1
#
_cell.length_a   1.000
_cell.length_b   1.000
_cell.length_c   1.000
_cell.angle_alpha   90.00
_cell.angle_beta   90.00
_cell.angle_gamma   90.00
#
_symmetry.space_group_name_H-M   'P 1'
#
loop_
_entity.id
_entity.type
_entity.pdbx_description
1 polymer ?
#
loop_
_entity_poly.entity_id
_entity_poly.type
_entity_poly.pdbx_seq_one_letter_code
_entity_poly.pdbx_strand_id
1 'polypeptide(L)'
;MSLKQDFRPLALENLIDTCKEYKEKGYRLDQLLPKLERDNTITLIYTFVLDNEIVNFKIGGIIKNETVVPSVTELFIAAFVFENEAHELYGVNIEGNVLDFKGNFYKFPDGVEAPMTIISPEQLAAREKAAKIAAAKAAREAKAKASRESDGSNESTPDSKTESTGQNTEDLEAKLAGMDPEKAAKVRAAMEAKAKREAARGASAQSESKEGE
;
A
#
# COMPACT_ATOMS: atom_id res chain seq x y z
N MET A 1 -35.16 1.91 -25.03
CA MET A 1 -34.69 0.94 -24.02
C MET A 1 -33.51 1.56 -23.30
N SER A 2 -33.38 1.39 -21.98
CA SER A 2 -32.25 1.94 -21.21
C SER A 2 -31.05 1.00 -21.28
N LEU A 3 -29.88 1.54 -21.60
CA LEU A 3 -28.61 0.82 -21.51
C LEU A 3 -28.32 0.47 -20.05
N LYS A 4 -27.88 -0.76 -19.79
CA LYS A 4 -27.40 -1.21 -18.47
C LYS A 4 -25.91 -1.48 -18.58
N GLN A 5 -25.12 -0.81 -17.74
CA GLN A 5 -23.68 -0.99 -17.68
C GLN A 5 -23.24 -1.31 -16.26
N ASP A 6 -22.43 -2.35 -16.12
CA ASP A 6 -21.91 -2.80 -14.83
C ASP A 6 -20.39 -3.00 -14.88
N PHE A 7 -19.73 -2.81 -13.74
CA PHE A 7 -18.28 -2.98 -13.59
C PHE A 7 -18.00 -3.92 -12.41
N ARG A 8 -17.38 -5.06 -12.69
CA ARG A 8 -17.12 -6.12 -11.71
C ARG A 8 -15.62 -6.37 -11.58
N PRO A 9 -15.10 -6.60 -10.37
CA PRO A 9 -13.75 -7.14 -10.22
C PRO A 9 -13.73 -8.58 -10.73
N LEU A 10 -12.60 -8.98 -11.34
CA LEU A 10 -12.33 -10.34 -11.75
C LEU A 10 -10.89 -10.70 -11.38
N ALA A 11 -10.70 -11.88 -10.78
CA ALA A 11 -9.38 -12.41 -10.52
C ALA A 11 -8.80 -13.01 -11.82
N LEU A 12 -7.49 -12.88 -12.02
CA LEU A 12 -6.82 -13.26 -13.27
C LEU A 12 -7.00 -14.75 -13.56
N GLU A 13 -6.92 -15.60 -12.54
CA GLU A 13 -7.11 -17.04 -12.63
C GLU A 13 -8.49 -17.45 -13.17
N ASN A 14 -9.51 -16.60 -12.99
CA ASN A 14 -10.88 -16.85 -13.43
C ASN A 14 -11.18 -16.28 -14.83
N LEU A 15 -10.19 -15.65 -15.49
CA LEU A 15 -10.38 -14.97 -16.77
C LEU A 15 -10.94 -15.91 -17.85
N ILE A 16 -10.28 -17.04 -18.06
CA ILE A 16 -10.63 -17.98 -19.13
C ILE A 16 -12.01 -18.59 -18.91
N ASP A 17 -12.31 -18.99 -17.67
CA ASP A 17 -13.60 -19.60 -17.34
C ASP A 17 -14.74 -18.60 -17.47
N THR A 18 -14.53 -17.35 -17.03
CA THR A 18 -15.50 -16.26 -17.24
C THR A 18 -15.72 -15.98 -18.73
N CYS A 19 -14.65 -15.98 -19.53
CA CYS A 19 -14.76 -15.79 -20.98
C CYS A 19 -15.56 -16.90 -21.65
N LYS A 20 -15.36 -18.16 -21.25
CA LYS A 20 -16.16 -19.30 -21.74
C LYS A 20 -17.62 -19.17 -21.36
N GLU A 21 -17.90 -18.89 -20.09
CA GLU A 21 -19.27 -18.73 -19.59
C GLU A 21 -20.02 -17.61 -20.32
N TYR A 22 -19.40 -16.46 -20.54
CA TYR A 22 -20.03 -15.35 -21.25
C TYR A 22 -20.21 -15.62 -22.74
N LYS A 23 -19.29 -16.36 -23.37
CA LYS A 23 -19.45 -16.83 -24.74
C LYS A 23 -20.66 -17.78 -24.88
N GLU A 24 -20.80 -18.73 -23.95
CA GLU A 24 -21.94 -19.67 -23.93
C GLU A 24 -23.28 -18.96 -23.69
N LYS A 25 -23.29 -17.90 -22.88
CA LYS A 25 -24.46 -17.02 -22.68
C LYS A 25 -24.78 -16.15 -23.90
N GLY A 26 -23.95 -16.15 -24.94
CA GLY A 26 -24.15 -15.39 -26.17
C GLY A 26 -23.59 -13.97 -26.14
N TYR A 27 -22.84 -13.58 -25.10
CA TYR A 27 -22.18 -12.27 -25.07
C TYR A 27 -21.05 -12.22 -26.09
N ARG A 28 -20.86 -11.03 -26.68
CA ARG A 28 -19.73 -10.72 -27.53
C ARG A 28 -18.69 -9.96 -26.73
N LEU A 29 -17.42 -10.31 -26.88
CA LEU A 29 -16.32 -9.49 -26.39
C LEU A 29 -16.19 -8.28 -27.33
N ASP A 30 -16.48 -7.09 -26.81
CA ASP A 30 -16.50 -5.84 -27.58
C ASP A 30 -15.16 -5.12 -27.49
N GLN A 31 -14.53 -5.15 -26.31
CA GLN A 31 -13.26 -4.48 -26.06
C GLN A 31 -12.43 -5.19 -24.98
N LEU A 32 -11.10 -5.12 -25.13
CA LEU A 32 -10.13 -5.30 -24.05
C LEU A 32 -9.33 -4.01 -23.92
N LEU A 33 -9.43 -3.34 -22.77
CA LEU A 33 -8.79 -2.05 -22.51
C LEU A 33 -7.75 -2.18 -21.39
N PRO A 34 -6.46 -2.00 -21.68
CA PRO A 34 -5.44 -1.79 -20.67
C PRO A 34 -5.50 -0.36 -20.13
N LYS A 35 -5.37 -0.23 -18.81
CA LYS A 35 -5.30 1.05 -18.12
C LYS A 35 -4.11 1.04 -17.16
N LEU A 36 -3.17 1.97 -17.37
CA LEU A 36 -2.10 2.21 -16.41
C LEU A 36 -2.67 2.87 -15.14
N GLU A 37 -2.46 2.25 -14.00
CA GLU A 37 -2.85 2.78 -12.70
C GLU A 37 -1.77 3.69 -12.10
N ARG A 38 -2.12 4.33 -10.98
CA ARG A 38 -1.22 5.27 -10.28
C ARG A 38 -0.03 4.59 -9.62
N ASP A 39 -0.18 3.32 -9.25
CA ASP A 39 0.82 2.46 -8.64
C ASP A 39 1.72 1.74 -9.65
N ASN A 40 1.64 2.12 -10.93
CA ASN A 40 2.35 1.52 -12.07
C ASN A 40 1.92 0.09 -12.42
N THR A 41 0.86 -0.42 -11.81
CA THR A 41 0.19 -1.65 -12.28
C THR A 41 -0.71 -1.34 -13.46
N ILE A 42 -1.05 -2.36 -14.23
CA ILE A 42 -2.01 -2.29 -15.33
C ILE A 42 -3.29 -2.98 -14.87
N THR A 43 -4.42 -2.34 -15.16
CA THR A 43 -5.74 -2.97 -15.06
C THR A 43 -6.22 -3.29 -16.46
N LEU A 44 -6.58 -4.55 -16.71
CA LEU A 44 -7.23 -4.98 -17.94
C LEU A 44 -8.74 -4.96 -17.73
N ILE A 45 -9.46 -4.32 -18.65
CA ILE A 45 -10.92 -4.25 -18.63
C ILE A 45 -11.46 -5.03 -19.82
N TYR A 46 -12.15 -6.15 -19.56
CA TYR A 46 -12.83 -6.95 -20.58
C TYR A 46 -14.29 -6.56 -20.62
N THR A 47 -14.74 -6.06 -21.77
CA THR A 47 -16.11 -5.57 -21.97
C THR A 47 -16.90 -6.55 -22.80
N PHE A 48 -17.96 -7.10 -22.21
CA PHE A 48 -18.89 -8.02 -22.84
C PHE A 48 -20.24 -7.33 -23.08
N VAL A 49 -20.79 -7.51 -24.28
CA VAL A 49 -22.04 -6.87 -24.70
C VAL A 49 -23.04 -7.92 -25.18
N LEU A 50 -24.27 -7.83 -24.67
CA LEU A 50 -25.44 -8.58 -25.13
C LEU A 50 -26.66 -7.64 -25.12
N ASP A 51 -27.24 -7.40 -26.30
CA ASP A 51 -28.34 -6.45 -26.50
C ASP A 51 -28.08 -5.06 -25.89
N ASN A 52 -28.75 -4.74 -24.76
CA ASN A 52 -28.61 -3.48 -24.03
C ASN A 52 -27.84 -3.64 -22.71
N GLU A 53 -27.19 -4.78 -22.48
CA GLU A 53 -26.40 -5.09 -21.29
C GLU A 53 -24.91 -5.07 -21.63
N ILE A 54 -24.15 -4.29 -20.87
CA ILE A 54 -22.70 -4.17 -20.95
C ILE A 54 -22.10 -4.57 -19.60
N VAL A 55 -21.31 -5.62 -19.59
CA VAL A 55 -20.60 -6.11 -18.40
C VAL A 55 -19.10 -5.89 -18.58
N ASN A 56 -18.48 -5.16 -17.66
CA ASN A 56 -17.06 -4.85 -17.69
C ASN A 56 -16.36 -5.57 -16.55
N PHE A 57 -15.48 -6.52 -16.86
CA PHE A 57 -14.64 -7.20 -15.88
C PHE A 57 -13.29 -6.52 -15.75
N LYS A 58 -12.92 -6.14 -14.53
CA LYS A 58 -11.66 -5.48 -14.21
C LYS A 58 -10.71 -6.46 -13.55
N ILE A 59 -9.58 -6.70 -14.19
CA ILE A 59 -8.46 -7.47 -13.66
C ILE A 59 -7.34 -6.48 -13.35
N GLY A 60 -7.13 -6.19 -12.08
CA GLY A 60 -6.09 -5.27 -11.61
C GLY A 60 -4.80 -5.98 -11.22
N GLY A 61 -3.74 -5.19 -10.98
CA GLY A 61 -2.48 -5.70 -10.42
C GLY A 61 -1.55 -6.38 -11.43
N ILE A 62 -1.76 -6.15 -12.73
CA ILE A 62 -0.87 -6.69 -13.77
C ILE A 62 0.44 -5.91 -13.76
N ILE A 63 1.55 -6.59 -13.52
CA ILE A 63 2.90 -6.01 -13.53
C ILE A 63 3.54 -6.32 -14.88
N LYS A 64 4.09 -5.28 -15.52
CA LYS A 64 4.76 -5.41 -16.83
C LYS A 64 5.87 -6.45 -16.77
N ASN A 65 5.97 -7.29 -17.80
CA ASN A 65 7.00 -8.33 -17.94
C ASN A 65 7.07 -9.36 -16.79
N GLU A 66 6.18 -9.32 -15.81
CA GLU A 66 6.15 -10.25 -14.66
C GLU A 66 4.84 -11.05 -14.65
N THR A 67 3.70 -10.36 -14.74
CA THR A 67 2.41 -11.03 -14.74
C THR A 67 2.08 -11.54 -16.13
N VAL A 68 1.96 -12.86 -16.26
CA VAL A 68 1.50 -13.53 -17.49
C VAL A 68 -0.02 -13.53 -17.53
N VAL A 69 -0.60 -12.99 -18.60
CA VAL A 69 -2.04 -12.99 -18.87
C VAL A 69 -2.33 -14.03 -19.94
N PRO A 70 -3.24 -14.99 -19.72
CA PRO A 70 -3.60 -15.96 -20.75
C PRO A 70 -4.44 -15.29 -21.84
N SER A 71 -4.15 -15.63 -23.09
CA SER A 71 -4.89 -15.16 -24.26
C SER A 71 -6.30 -15.74 -24.28
N VAL A 72 -7.25 -14.93 -24.76
CA VAL A 72 -8.63 -15.32 -25.02
C VAL A 72 -8.90 -15.50 -26.51
N THR A 73 -7.89 -15.40 -27.38
CA THR A 73 -8.06 -15.47 -28.84
C THR A 73 -8.64 -16.79 -29.35
N GLU A 74 -8.40 -17.92 -28.67
CA GLU A 74 -9.07 -19.19 -28.99
C GLU A 74 -10.59 -19.12 -28.82
N LEU A 75 -11.06 -18.30 -27.86
CA LEU A 75 -12.48 -18.10 -27.59
C LEU A 75 -13.04 -16.97 -28.47
N PHE A 76 -12.30 -15.87 -28.59
CA PHE A 76 -12.70 -14.67 -29.31
C PHE A 76 -11.58 -14.25 -30.23
N ILE A 77 -11.58 -14.73 -31.48
CA ILE A 77 -10.49 -14.42 -32.41
C ILE A 77 -10.26 -12.92 -32.57
N ALA A 78 -11.31 -12.11 -32.54
CA ALA A 78 -11.23 -10.64 -32.61
C ALA A 78 -10.38 -10.01 -31.50
N ALA A 79 -10.12 -10.71 -30.39
CA ALA A 79 -9.27 -10.25 -29.31
C ALA A 79 -7.80 -10.09 -29.73
N PHE A 80 -7.37 -10.68 -30.86
CA PHE A 80 -5.97 -10.62 -31.29
C PHE A 80 -5.48 -9.17 -31.42
N VAL A 81 -6.33 -8.26 -31.91
CA VAL A 81 -5.98 -6.84 -32.04
C VAL A 81 -5.66 -6.29 -30.65
N PHE A 82 -6.61 -6.40 -29.72
CA PHE A 82 -6.46 -5.82 -28.39
C PHE A 82 -5.33 -6.43 -27.57
N GLU A 83 -5.06 -7.73 -27.72
CA GLU A 83 -3.96 -8.40 -27.03
C GLU A 83 -2.61 -7.92 -27.56
N ASN A 84 -2.44 -7.81 -28.88
CA ASN A 84 -1.22 -7.25 -29.46
C ASN A 84 -1.06 -5.76 -29.07
N GLU A 85 -2.14 -4.98 -29.06
CA GLU A 85 -2.13 -3.60 -28.56
C GLU A 85 -1.71 -3.52 -27.09
N ALA A 86 -2.25 -4.38 -26.23
CA ALA A 86 -1.92 -4.42 -24.81
C ALA A 86 -0.45 -4.80 -24.57
N HIS A 87 0.08 -5.75 -25.34
CA HIS A 87 1.49 -6.11 -25.29
C HIS A 87 2.38 -4.94 -25.72
N GLU A 88 2.10 -4.32 -26.86
CA GLU A 88 3.01 -3.35 -27.48
C GLU A 88 2.88 -1.93 -26.91
N LEU A 89 1.66 -1.46 -26.62
CA LEU A 89 1.43 -0.13 -26.08
C LEU A 89 1.63 -0.07 -24.57
N TYR A 90 1.37 -1.17 -23.86
CA TYR A 90 1.38 -1.20 -22.40
C TYR A 90 2.40 -2.16 -21.76
N GLY A 91 3.01 -3.07 -22.53
CA GLY A 91 3.98 -4.03 -21.99
C GLY A 91 3.34 -5.14 -21.16
N VAL A 92 2.09 -5.50 -21.46
CA VAL A 92 1.40 -6.64 -20.83
C VAL A 92 1.95 -7.93 -21.43
N ASN A 93 2.38 -8.88 -20.60
CA ASN A 93 2.85 -10.16 -21.09
C ASN A 93 1.65 -11.08 -21.36
N ILE A 94 1.38 -11.40 -22.63
CA ILE A 94 0.24 -12.24 -23.03
C ILE A 94 0.75 -13.52 -23.66
N GLU A 95 0.25 -14.67 -23.19
CA GLU A 95 0.64 -15.99 -23.68
C GLU A 95 -0.56 -16.74 -24.29
N GLY A 96 -0.31 -17.47 -25.38
CA GLY A 96 -1.33 -18.28 -26.05
C GLY A 96 -2.07 -17.58 -27.19
N ASN A 97 -1.54 -16.46 -27.69
CA ASN A 97 -2.12 -15.77 -28.85
C ASN A 97 -2.14 -16.67 -30.09
N VAL A 98 -3.33 -16.86 -30.67
CA VAL A 98 -3.49 -17.55 -31.96
C VAL A 98 -2.84 -16.76 -33.09
N LEU A 99 -2.86 -15.42 -33.01
CA LEU A 99 -2.29 -14.53 -34.01
C LEU A 99 -1.43 -13.45 -33.33
N ASP A 100 -0.15 -13.77 -33.18
CA ASP A 100 0.88 -12.94 -32.54
C ASP A 100 1.75 -12.23 -33.59
N PHE A 101 1.81 -10.90 -33.52
CA PHE A 101 2.64 -10.07 -34.40
C PHE A 101 4.07 -9.88 -33.86
N LYS A 102 4.40 -10.42 -32.69
CA LYS A 102 5.74 -10.43 -32.09
C LYS A 102 6.36 -9.04 -31.99
N GLY A 103 5.59 -8.05 -31.55
CA GLY A 103 6.05 -6.66 -31.45
C GLY A 103 6.07 -5.90 -32.78
N ASN A 104 5.28 -6.32 -33.77
CA ASN A 104 5.17 -5.65 -35.07
C ASN A 104 3.77 -5.17 -35.41
N PHE A 105 2.83 -5.22 -34.47
CA PHE A 105 1.47 -4.72 -34.68
C PHE A 105 1.49 -3.20 -34.88
N TYR A 106 2.30 -2.50 -34.09
CA TYR A 106 2.68 -1.11 -34.26
C TYR A 106 4.18 -0.96 -34.54
N LYS A 107 4.53 0.19 -35.11
CA LYS A 107 5.92 0.60 -35.31
C LYS A 107 6.20 1.82 -34.46
N PHE A 108 7.17 1.70 -33.57
CA PHE A 108 7.65 2.80 -32.74
C PHE A 108 9.07 3.20 -33.16
N PRO A 109 9.48 4.44 -32.84
CA PRO A 109 10.88 4.84 -32.96
C PRO A 109 11.79 3.96 -32.09
N ASP A 110 13.07 3.88 -32.48
CA ASP A 110 14.06 3.09 -31.76
C ASP A 110 14.13 3.47 -30.26
N GLY A 111 14.09 2.46 -29.39
CA GLY A 111 14.15 2.62 -27.93
C GLY A 111 12.84 3.02 -27.26
N VAL A 112 11.73 3.10 -28.00
CA VAL A 112 10.39 3.34 -27.42
C VAL A 112 9.67 2.01 -27.21
N GLU A 113 9.53 1.62 -25.94
CA GLU A 113 8.76 0.44 -25.51
C GLU A 113 7.57 0.87 -24.66
N ALA A 114 6.40 0.24 -24.88
CA ALA A 114 5.18 0.48 -24.11
C ALA A 114 4.85 1.99 -23.90
N PRO A 115 4.70 2.78 -24.99
CA PRO A 115 4.58 4.24 -24.92
C PRO A 115 3.41 4.75 -24.07
N MET A 116 2.32 3.99 -23.96
CA MET A 116 1.16 4.37 -23.14
C MET A 116 1.40 4.22 -21.63
N THR A 117 2.60 3.80 -21.25
CA THR A 117 2.99 3.62 -19.86
C THR A 117 4.20 4.44 -19.44
N ILE A 118 4.71 5.29 -20.33
CA ILE A 118 5.75 6.27 -20.01
C ILE A 118 5.13 7.34 -19.14
N ILE A 119 5.56 7.38 -17.88
CA ILE A 119 5.23 8.44 -16.94
C ILE A 119 6.37 9.45 -17.04
N SER A 120 6.07 10.73 -17.26
CA SER A 120 7.15 11.75 -17.34
C SER A 120 8.03 11.71 -16.07
N PRO A 121 9.32 12.06 -16.14
CA PRO A 121 10.22 12.04 -14.98
C PRO A 121 9.67 12.80 -13.77
N GLU A 122 8.98 13.91 -14.01
CA GLU A 122 8.29 14.70 -12.97
C GLU A 122 7.11 13.94 -12.36
N GLN A 123 6.31 13.24 -13.17
CA GLN A 123 5.20 12.43 -12.70
C GLN A 123 5.69 11.17 -11.96
N LEU A 124 6.84 10.60 -12.34
CA LEU A 124 7.47 9.49 -11.63
C LEU A 124 7.95 9.96 -10.25
N ALA A 125 8.67 11.09 -10.19
CA ALA A 125 9.13 11.70 -8.95
C ALA A 125 7.96 12.09 -8.01
N ALA A 126 6.87 12.65 -8.56
CA ALA A 126 5.67 12.99 -7.79
C ALA A 126 4.96 11.73 -7.25
N ARG A 127 4.90 10.65 -8.03
CA ARG A 127 4.32 9.36 -7.61
C ARG A 127 5.17 8.67 -6.56
N GLU A 128 6.49 8.65 -6.70
CA GLU A 128 7.40 8.10 -5.69
C GLU A 128 7.29 8.86 -4.37
N LYS A 129 7.19 10.20 -4.42
CA LYS A 129 6.97 11.03 -3.23
C LYS A 129 5.62 10.72 -2.58
N ALA A 130 4.55 10.58 -3.36
CA ALA A 130 3.23 10.23 -2.86
C ALA A 130 3.17 8.81 -2.25
N ALA A 131 3.81 7.83 -2.90
CA ALA A 131 3.89 6.45 -2.42
C ALA A 131 4.67 6.35 -1.09
N LYS A 132 5.79 7.08 -0.96
CA LYS A 132 6.54 7.17 0.32
C LYS A 132 5.70 7.77 1.45
N ILE A 133 4.92 8.79 1.16
CA ILE A 133 4.02 9.41 2.14
C ILE A 133 2.88 8.43 2.53
N ALA A 134 2.29 7.74 1.57
CA ALA A 134 1.25 6.75 1.83
C ALA A 134 1.76 5.55 2.65
N ALA A 135 2.94 5.02 2.31
CA ALA A 135 3.57 3.93 3.06
C ALA A 135 3.93 4.35 4.50
N ALA A 136 4.43 5.57 4.69
CA ALA A 136 4.70 6.10 6.03
C ALA A 136 3.42 6.27 6.87
N LYS A 137 2.31 6.68 6.24
CA LYS A 137 1.00 6.80 6.90
C LYS A 137 0.44 5.42 7.26
N ALA A 138 0.46 4.47 6.33
CA ALA A 138 0.02 3.10 6.56
C ALA A 138 0.84 2.41 7.67
N ALA A 139 2.16 2.61 7.72
CA ALA A 139 3.01 2.09 8.78
C ALA A 139 2.70 2.71 10.16
N ARG A 140 2.37 4.01 10.22
CA ARG A 140 1.94 4.67 11.46
C ARG A 140 0.57 4.18 11.91
N GLU A 141 -0.38 3.99 10.99
CA GLU A 141 -1.71 3.47 11.29
C GLU A 141 -1.67 1.99 11.73
N ALA A 142 -0.80 1.19 11.13
CA ALA A 142 -0.55 -0.20 11.55
C ALA A 142 0.05 -0.27 12.95
N LYS A 143 1.05 0.57 13.27
CA LYS A 143 1.62 0.67 14.62
C LYS A 143 0.61 1.17 15.65
N ALA A 144 -0.26 2.10 15.28
CA ALA A 144 -1.32 2.63 16.14
C ALA A 144 -2.43 1.60 16.43
N LYS A 145 -2.75 0.72 15.47
CA LYS A 145 -3.66 -0.41 15.68
C LYS A 145 -3.03 -1.50 16.54
N ALA A 146 -1.76 -1.84 16.30
CA ALA A 146 -1.03 -2.81 17.12
C ALA A 146 -0.90 -2.36 18.60
N SER A 147 -0.76 -1.05 18.85
CA SER A 147 -0.74 -0.50 20.21
C SER A 147 -2.12 -0.42 20.90
N ARG A 148 -3.22 -0.60 20.16
CA ARG A 148 -4.59 -0.62 20.73
C ARG A 148 -5.07 -2.03 21.07
N GLU A 149 -4.48 -3.07 20.49
CA GLU A 149 -4.79 -4.46 20.80
C GLU A 149 -3.97 -5.02 21.99
N SER A 150 -2.93 -4.29 22.45
CA SER A 150 -2.09 -4.73 23.57
C SER A 150 -2.51 -4.19 24.96
N ASP A 151 -3.56 -3.38 25.07
CA ASP A 151 -4.00 -2.76 26.35
C ASP A 151 -5.22 -3.47 26.97
N GLY A 152 -5.45 -4.72 26.57
CA GLY A 152 -6.61 -5.52 26.92
C GLY A 152 -6.35 -6.69 27.87
N SER A 153 -5.33 -6.63 28.74
CA SER A 153 -5.26 -7.50 29.93
C SER A 153 -4.00 -7.21 30.76
N ASN A 154 -4.14 -6.61 31.94
CA ASN A 154 -3.65 -7.31 33.14
C ASN A 154 -4.18 -6.72 34.44
N GLU A 155 -4.81 -7.58 35.23
CA GLU A 155 -5.02 -7.41 36.66
C GLU A 155 -3.73 -7.81 37.42
N SER A 156 -3.35 -7.01 38.41
CA SER A 156 -2.77 -7.43 39.71
C SER A 156 -1.30 -7.92 39.84
N THR A 157 -0.42 -6.98 40.27
CA THR A 157 0.53 -6.97 41.44
C THR A 157 1.60 -8.09 41.68
N PRO A 158 2.66 -7.87 42.52
CA PRO A 158 3.93 -7.13 42.30
C PRO A 158 5.20 -7.96 42.67
N ASP A 159 6.34 -7.29 42.95
CA ASP A 159 7.68 -7.75 43.39
C ASP A 159 8.67 -8.14 42.27
N SER A 160 9.96 -7.76 42.25
CA SER A 160 10.86 -7.12 43.20
C SER A 160 12.08 -6.54 42.42
N LYS A 161 12.79 -5.58 43.05
CA LYS A 161 14.20 -5.13 42.88
C LYS A 161 14.98 -5.63 41.63
N THR A 162 15.71 -4.78 40.91
CA THR A 162 17.11 -4.40 41.24
C THR A 162 17.59 -3.29 40.30
N GLU A 163 18.57 -2.55 40.80
CA GLU A 163 19.15 -1.25 40.44
C GLU A 163 19.87 -1.12 39.08
N SER A 164 20.26 0.14 38.84
CA SER A 164 21.33 0.66 37.97
C SER A 164 20.91 1.11 36.57
N THR A 165 21.47 2.15 35.96
CA THR A 165 22.25 3.34 36.34
C THR A 165 22.16 4.21 35.08
N GLY A 166 22.18 5.53 35.24
CA GLY A 166 21.79 6.49 34.21
C GLY A 166 22.61 6.50 32.92
N GLN A 167 21.92 6.97 31.87
CA GLN A 167 22.37 7.60 30.61
C GLN A 167 21.05 7.82 29.82
N ASN A 168 20.66 8.98 29.28
CA ASN A 168 21.20 10.32 29.14
C ASN A 168 20.02 11.30 29.28
N THR A 169 20.28 12.48 29.86
CA THR A 169 19.32 13.57 30.07
C THR A 169 18.70 14.14 28.78
N GLU A 170 19.25 13.81 27.61
CA GLU A 170 18.82 14.30 26.30
C GLU A 170 17.53 13.60 25.79
N ASP A 171 17.30 12.34 26.16
CA ASP A 171 16.09 11.57 25.79
C ASP A 171 14.82 12.05 26.53
N LEU A 172 14.98 12.73 27.67
CA LEU A 172 13.87 13.26 28.46
C LEU A 172 13.35 14.60 27.93
N GLU A 173 14.21 15.48 27.41
CA GLU A 173 13.78 16.74 26.80
C GLU A 173 13.04 16.52 25.48
N ALA A 174 13.48 15.55 24.66
CA ALA A 174 12.79 15.15 23.44
C ALA A 174 11.38 14.59 23.73
N LYS A 175 11.19 13.90 24.87
CA LYS A 175 9.90 13.38 25.31
C LYS A 175 8.98 14.41 25.95
N LEU A 176 9.50 15.55 26.42
CA LEU A 176 8.67 16.66 26.91
C LEU A 176 8.12 17.54 25.76
N ALA A 177 8.82 17.63 24.63
CA ALA A 177 8.37 18.42 23.47
C ALA A 177 7.14 17.81 22.76
N GLY A 178 6.88 16.52 22.95
CA GLY A 178 5.72 15.81 22.41
C GLY A 178 4.55 15.66 23.40
N MET A 179 4.62 16.25 24.59
CA MET A 179 3.61 16.09 25.65
C MET A 179 2.66 17.30 25.69
N ASP A 180 1.37 17.02 25.90
CA ASP A 180 0.31 18.02 26.07
C ASP A 180 0.66 19.02 27.21
N PRO A 181 0.53 20.35 26.99
CA PRO A 181 1.05 21.39 27.90
C PRO A 181 0.61 21.26 29.35
N GLU A 182 -0.60 20.74 29.62
CA GLU A 182 -1.07 20.52 31.00
C GLU A 182 -0.34 19.37 31.71
N LYS A 183 0.02 18.32 30.98
CA LYS A 183 0.77 17.18 31.53
C LYS A 183 2.24 17.54 31.75
N ALA A 184 2.82 18.34 30.86
CA ALA A 184 4.18 18.85 31.01
C ALA A 184 4.33 19.74 32.26
N ALA A 185 3.35 20.60 32.53
CA ALA A 185 3.33 21.43 33.74
C ALA A 185 3.26 20.59 35.03
N LYS A 186 2.43 19.54 35.04
CA LYS A 186 2.28 18.64 36.20
C LYS A 186 3.54 17.81 36.47
N VAL A 187 4.24 17.38 35.42
CA VAL A 187 5.51 16.64 35.55
C VAL A 187 6.64 17.56 36.03
N ARG A 188 6.72 18.81 35.54
CA ARG A 188 7.69 19.80 36.03
C ARG A 188 7.45 20.15 37.51
N ALA A 189 6.20 20.35 37.91
CA ALA A 189 5.86 20.60 39.32
C ALA A 189 6.20 19.41 40.23
N ALA A 190 5.94 18.17 39.77
CA ALA A 190 6.28 16.96 40.52
C ALA A 190 7.80 16.75 40.65
N MET A 191 8.56 17.07 39.59
CA MET A 191 10.02 17.02 39.60
C MET A 191 10.62 18.07 40.53
N GLU A 192 10.12 19.31 40.51
CA GLU A 192 10.62 20.38 41.38
C GLU A 192 10.28 20.10 42.86
N ALA A 193 9.11 19.52 43.14
CA ALA A 193 8.74 19.06 44.47
C ALA A 193 9.61 17.89 44.95
N LYS A 194 9.96 16.97 44.04
CA LYS A 194 10.86 15.85 44.35
C LYS A 194 12.29 16.31 44.59
N ALA A 195 12.80 17.25 43.79
CA ALA A 195 14.12 17.84 43.96
C ALA A 195 14.24 18.61 45.29
N LYS A 196 13.20 19.37 45.69
CA LYS A 196 13.16 20.03 47.01
C LYS A 196 13.12 19.01 48.16
N ARG A 197 12.44 17.88 47.99
CA ARG A 197 12.36 16.80 49.00
C ARG A 197 13.66 16.00 49.11
N GLU A 198 14.40 15.85 48.01
CA GLU A 198 15.74 15.24 48.00
C GLU A 198 16.81 16.19 48.56
N ALA A 199 16.75 17.48 48.26
CA ALA A 199 17.64 18.49 48.87
C ALA A 199 17.45 18.59 50.40
N ALA A 200 16.20 18.52 50.88
CA ALA A 200 15.91 18.49 52.32
C ALA A 200 16.40 17.20 53.00
N ARG A 201 16.41 16.06 52.29
CA ARG A 201 16.94 14.78 52.79
C ARG A 201 18.47 14.71 52.79
N GLY A 202 19.12 15.43 51.86
CA GLY A 202 20.59 15.56 51.84
C GLY A 202 21.13 16.39 52.99
N ALA A 203 20.40 17.43 53.42
CA ALA A 203 20.83 18.28 54.53
C ALA A 203 20.73 17.59 55.91
N SER A 204 19.83 16.62 56.10
CA SER A 204 19.72 15.86 57.35
C SER A 204 20.70 14.68 57.47
N ALA A 205 21.32 14.26 56.37
CA ALA A 205 22.24 13.11 56.34
C ALA A 205 23.72 13.49 56.58
N GLN A 206 24.05 14.79 56.62
CA GLN A 206 25.43 15.26 56.81
C GLN A 206 25.78 15.61 58.27
N SER A 207 24.82 15.51 59.20
CA SER A 207 25.05 15.76 60.63
C SER A 207 25.31 14.51 61.48
N GLU A 208 25.15 13.29 60.95
CA GLU A 208 25.29 12.05 61.75
C GLU A 208 26.53 11.19 61.43
N SER A 209 27.36 11.56 60.45
CA SER A 209 28.56 10.79 60.08
C SER A 209 29.88 11.42 60.57
N LYS A 210 29.87 12.07 61.74
CA LYS A 210 31.10 12.62 62.37
C LYS A 210 31.29 12.31 63.85
N GLU A 211 30.45 11.49 64.48
CA GLU A 211 30.70 10.96 65.83
C GLU A 211 30.53 9.44 65.82
N GLY A 212 31.66 8.74 65.83
CA GLY A 212 31.72 7.28 65.83
C GLY A 212 33.15 6.81 65.62
N GLU A 213 34.06 7.32 66.46
CA GLU A 213 35.34 6.70 66.81
C GLU A 213 35.08 5.47 67.69
#